data_AF-A0A8J6TEN7-F1
#
_entry.id   AF-A0A8J6TEN7-F1
#
_cell.length_a   1.000
_cell.length_b   1.000
_cell.length_c   1.000
_cell.angle_alpha   90.00
_cell.angle_beta   90.00
_cell.angle_gamma   90.00
#
_symmetry.space_group_name_H-M   'P 1'
#
loop_
_entity.id
_entity.type
_entity.pdbx_description
1 polymer ?
#
loop_
_entity_poly.entity_id
_entity_poly.type
_entity_poly.pdbx_seq_one_letter_code
_entity_poly.pdbx_strand_id
1 'polypeptide(L)'
;MNKSAPAATSAWLARNWFLIFALVYGLWVWAPFLSPLLMRLGWDGPANAIYFVYSFFCHQLPERSYFLFGQKSSYSLPEIQAVWVDTINPLVLRKFRGTAEIGWKVAWSDRMISFYGGIWLSALIWYPLRRRIKNLHPLMLGFLLLPIAVDGITHLVSDMAGIGMGFRDTNLWLAALTNHAFSSTFYIGDALGSFNSWMRILTGLFAGLGIVWFAFPYISETILD
;
A
#
# COMPACT_ATOMS: atom_id res chain seq x y z
N MET A 1 -9.62 -4.25 45.54
CA MET A 1 -10.40 -4.75 44.39
C MET A 1 -9.69 -5.98 43.85
N ASN A 2 -10.28 -7.17 44.00
CA ASN A 2 -9.72 -8.42 43.48
C ASN A 2 -9.83 -8.45 41.96
N LYS A 3 -8.71 -8.37 41.23
CA LYS A 3 -8.68 -8.75 39.81
C LYS A 3 -8.86 -10.27 39.76
N SER A 4 -10.03 -10.75 39.34
CA SER A 4 -10.25 -12.15 39.01
C SER A 4 -9.22 -12.59 37.97
N ALA A 5 -8.59 -13.75 38.15
CA ALA A 5 -7.63 -14.29 37.19
C ALA A 5 -8.26 -14.35 35.79
N PRO A 6 -7.56 -13.89 34.73
CA PRO A 6 -8.09 -13.96 33.38
C PRO A 6 -8.39 -15.42 33.03
N ALA A 7 -9.53 -15.66 32.40
CA ALA A 7 -9.88 -16.97 31.86
C ALA A 7 -8.71 -17.52 31.01
N ALA A 8 -8.47 -18.83 31.03
CA ALA A 8 -7.33 -19.46 30.36
C ALA A 8 -7.18 -19.03 28.89
N THR A 9 -8.31 -18.82 28.19
CA THR A 9 -8.35 -18.30 26.82
C THR A 9 -7.80 -16.87 26.69
N SER A 10 -8.16 -15.96 27.59
CA SER A 10 -7.66 -14.57 27.59
C SER A 10 -6.15 -14.53 27.83
N ALA A 11 -5.64 -15.36 28.75
CA ALA A 11 -4.21 -15.47 28.99
C ALA A 11 -3.45 -16.05 27.79
N TRP A 12 -4.04 -17.01 27.07
CA TRP A 12 -3.45 -17.55 25.84
C TRP A 12 -3.41 -16.51 24.72
N LEU A 13 -4.51 -15.77 24.51
CA LEU A 13 -4.58 -14.70 23.52
C LEU A 13 -3.54 -13.61 23.80
N ALA A 14 -3.43 -13.19 25.06
CA ALA A 14 -2.43 -12.22 25.48
C ALA A 14 -1.00 -12.70 25.20
N ARG A 15 -0.66 -13.96 25.53
CA ARG A 15 0.69 -14.50 25.28
C ARG A 15 1.01 -14.63 23.79
N ASN A 16 0.00 -14.89 22.96
CA ASN A 16 0.15 -15.13 21.52
C ASN A 16 -0.22 -13.92 20.65
N TRP A 17 -0.46 -12.75 21.24
CA TRP A 17 -1.00 -11.57 20.55
C TRP A 17 -0.22 -11.22 19.28
N PHE A 18 1.12 -11.31 19.34
CA PHE A 18 1.96 -10.96 18.22
C PHE A 18 1.88 -11.98 17.09
N LEU A 19 1.82 -13.28 17.41
CA LEU A 19 1.63 -14.31 16.41
C LEU A 19 0.27 -14.16 15.72
N ILE A 20 -0.77 -13.87 16.50
CA ILE A 20 -2.12 -13.61 15.98
C ILE A 20 -2.08 -12.39 15.06
N PHE A 21 -1.47 -11.28 15.49
CA PHE A 21 -1.28 -10.10 14.63
C PHE A 21 -0.54 -10.48 13.34
N ALA A 22 0.62 -11.14 13.44
CA ALA A 22 1.44 -11.49 12.29
C ALA A 22 0.70 -12.36 11.27
N LEU A 23 -0.12 -13.32 11.73
CA LEU A 23 -0.91 -14.19 10.86
C LEU A 23 -2.14 -13.49 10.28
N VAL A 24 -2.96 -12.85 11.12
CA VAL A 24 -4.22 -12.21 10.68
C VAL A 24 -3.94 -10.99 9.82
N TYR A 25 -3.03 -10.12 10.25
CA TYR A 25 -2.63 -8.96 9.48
C TYR A 25 -1.79 -9.35 8.26
N GLY A 26 -0.97 -10.41 8.37
CA GLY A 26 -0.25 -10.98 7.22
C GLY A 26 -1.23 -11.48 6.16
N LEU A 27 -2.29 -12.19 6.55
CA LEU A 27 -3.34 -12.61 5.62
C LEU A 27 -3.99 -11.40 4.95
N TRP A 28 -4.31 -10.35 5.72
CA TRP A 28 -4.81 -9.09 5.18
C TRP A 28 -3.83 -8.47 4.18
N VAL A 29 -2.51 -8.56 4.41
CA VAL A 29 -1.41 -8.00 3.59
C VAL A 29 -0.98 -8.87 2.40
N TRP A 30 -1.39 -10.12 2.32
CA TRP A 30 -1.02 -11.00 1.19
C TRP A 30 -2.20 -11.50 0.36
N ALA A 31 -3.43 -11.51 0.87
CA ALA A 31 -4.60 -12.04 0.14
C ALA A 31 -4.85 -11.40 -1.26
N PRO A 32 -4.70 -10.09 -1.48
CA PRO A 32 -4.77 -9.45 -2.80
C PRO A 32 -3.77 -9.93 -3.84
N PHE A 33 -2.64 -10.53 -3.45
CA PHE A 33 -1.74 -11.16 -4.41
C PHE A 33 -2.33 -12.47 -4.96
N LEU A 34 -3.35 -13.04 -4.30
CA LEU A 34 -4.12 -14.16 -4.84
C LEU A 34 -5.08 -13.71 -5.96
N SER A 35 -5.51 -12.44 -6.02
CA SER A 35 -6.44 -12.00 -7.06
C SER A 35 -5.90 -12.23 -8.48
N PRO A 36 -4.67 -11.83 -8.85
CA PRO A 36 -4.15 -12.12 -10.19
C PRO A 36 -3.90 -13.62 -10.43
N LEU A 37 -3.56 -14.40 -9.40
CA LEU A 37 -3.39 -15.86 -9.52
C LEU A 37 -4.71 -16.53 -9.86
N LEU A 38 -5.78 -16.17 -9.15
CA LEU A 38 -7.12 -16.69 -9.39
C LEU A 38 -7.63 -16.30 -10.78
N MET A 39 -7.39 -15.05 -11.22
CA MET A 39 -7.70 -14.65 -12.59
C MET A 39 -6.93 -15.47 -13.62
N ARG A 40 -5.63 -15.73 -13.39
CA ARG A 40 -4.80 -16.57 -14.28
C ARG A 40 -5.34 -18.00 -14.40
N LEU A 41 -5.93 -18.54 -13.33
CA LEU A 41 -6.54 -19.87 -13.30
C LEU A 41 -7.98 -19.90 -13.84
N GLY A 42 -8.54 -18.76 -14.25
CA GLY A 42 -9.93 -18.64 -14.70
C GLY A 42 -10.97 -18.70 -13.56
N TRP A 43 -10.54 -18.49 -12.31
CA TRP A 43 -11.42 -18.48 -11.13
C TRP A 43 -11.92 -17.07 -10.85
N ASP A 44 -12.70 -16.55 -11.79
CA ASP A 44 -13.13 -15.14 -11.82
C ASP A 44 -13.97 -14.76 -10.59
N GLY A 45 -14.87 -15.63 -10.14
CA GLY A 45 -15.75 -15.36 -8.99
C GLY A 45 -14.95 -15.07 -7.70
N PRO A 46 -14.11 -16.00 -7.24
CA PRO A 46 -13.22 -15.78 -6.10
C PRO A 46 -12.27 -14.58 -6.28
N ALA A 47 -11.69 -14.39 -7.46
CA ALA A 47 -10.81 -13.25 -7.73
C ALA A 47 -11.56 -11.91 -7.56
N ASN A 48 -12.76 -11.81 -8.12
CA ASN A 48 -13.61 -10.63 -8.03
C ASN A 48 -14.11 -10.36 -6.61
N ALA A 49 -14.31 -11.40 -5.79
CA ALA A 49 -14.59 -11.22 -4.37
C ALA A 49 -13.43 -10.53 -3.63
N ILE A 50 -12.18 -10.93 -3.90
CA ILE A 50 -11.00 -10.25 -3.34
C ILE A 50 -10.94 -8.80 -3.83
N TYR A 51 -11.06 -8.57 -5.14
CA TYR A 51 -11.08 -7.21 -5.66
C TYR A 51 -12.17 -6.34 -5.02
N PHE A 52 -13.37 -6.88 -4.83
CA PHE A 52 -14.50 -6.19 -4.20
C PHE A 52 -14.20 -5.83 -2.74
N VAL A 53 -13.78 -6.78 -1.91
CA VAL A 53 -13.47 -6.55 -0.49
C VAL A 53 -12.40 -5.47 -0.34
N TYR A 54 -11.33 -5.54 -1.12
CA TYR A 54 -10.25 -4.56 -1.04
C TYR A 54 -10.60 -3.21 -1.69
N SER A 55 -11.69 -3.12 -2.45
CA SER A 55 -12.09 -1.88 -3.12
C SER A 55 -12.58 -0.80 -2.14
N PHE A 56 -12.98 -1.21 -0.93
CA PHE A 56 -13.34 -0.32 0.18
C PHE A 56 -12.13 0.35 0.83
N PHE A 57 -10.94 -0.22 0.68
CA PHE A 57 -9.70 0.23 1.32
C PHE A 57 -8.69 0.81 0.33
N CYS A 58 -8.82 0.43 -0.95
CA CYS A 58 -7.95 0.87 -2.01
C CYS A 58 -8.77 1.22 -3.25
N HIS A 59 -8.44 2.33 -3.91
CA HIS A 59 -9.04 2.68 -5.19
C HIS A 59 -8.72 1.65 -6.29
N GLN A 60 -7.59 0.92 -6.19
CA GLN A 60 -7.12 -0.09 -7.16
C GLN A 60 -7.02 0.46 -8.59
N LEU A 61 -6.44 1.64 -8.76
CA LEU A 61 -6.24 2.19 -10.10
C LEU A 61 -5.13 1.40 -10.80
N PRO A 62 -5.35 0.95 -12.05
CA PRO A 62 -4.44 0.03 -12.73
C PRO A 62 -3.04 0.62 -12.93
N GLU A 63 -2.92 1.88 -13.32
CA GLU A 63 -1.65 2.58 -13.55
C GLU A 63 -0.82 2.80 -12.26
N ARG A 64 -1.40 2.51 -11.09
CA ARG A 64 -0.77 2.57 -9.77
C ARG A 64 -0.67 1.20 -9.09
N SER A 65 -1.08 0.12 -9.77
CA SER A 65 -1.11 -1.24 -9.23
C SER A 65 -0.05 -2.10 -9.92
N TYR A 66 0.45 -3.12 -9.22
CA TYR A 66 1.34 -4.09 -9.85
C TYR A 66 0.56 -5.16 -10.60
N PHE A 67 1.14 -5.64 -11.70
CA PHE A 67 0.59 -6.72 -12.53
C PHE A 67 1.45 -7.98 -12.39
N LEU A 68 0.79 -9.13 -12.34
CA LEU A 68 1.44 -10.45 -12.37
C LEU A 68 0.97 -11.23 -13.60
N PHE A 69 1.82 -12.17 -14.04
CA PHE A 69 1.58 -13.03 -15.21
C PHE A 69 1.50 -12.28 -16.55
N GLY A 70 2.06 -11.07 -16.61
CA GLY A 70 2.25 -10.28 -17.83
C GLY A 70 3.72 -10.02 -18.13
N GLN A 71 3.99 -9.21 -19.15
CA GLN A 71 5.35 -8.85 -19.54
C GLN A 71 6.02 -7.82 -18.61
N LYS A 72 5.23 -6.96 -17.95
CA LYS A 72 5.73 -5.93 -17.02
C LYS A 72 5.03 -6.05 -15.68
N SER A 73 5.69 -5.56 -14.63
CA SER A 73 5.12 -5.48 -13.28
C SER A 73 4.25 -4.25 -13.06
N SER A 74 4.28 -3.25 -13.95
CA SER A 74 3.42 -2.08 -13.94
C SER A 74 3.29 -1.52 -15.36
N TYR A 75 2.19 -0.83 -15.63
CA TYR A 75 1.91 -0.22 -16.93
C TYR A 75 1.49 1.24 -16.74
N SER A 76 1.89 2.09 -17.67
CA SER A 76 1.48 3.49 -17.72
C SER A 76 0.00 3.61 -18.11
N LEU A 77 -0.62 4.75 -17.81
CA LEU A 77 -2.02 5.00 -18.17
C LEU A 77 -2.29 4.83 -19.69
N PRO A 78 -1.45 5.34 -20.61
CA PRO A 78 -1.65 5.12 -22.04
C PRO A 78 -1.57 3.64 -22.45
N GLU A 79 -0.69 2.84 -21.81
CA GLU A 79 -0.61 1.40 -22.08
C GLU A 79 -1.87 0.67 -21.61
N ILE A 80 -2.46 1.09 -20.49
CA ILE A 80 -3.74 0.55 -19.99
C ILE A 80 -4.88 0.93 -20.95
N GLN A 81 -4.94 2.19 -21.38
CA GLN A 81 -5.97 2.69 -22.30
C GLN A 81 -5.89 2.01 -23.67
N ALA A 82 -4.69 1.60 -24.12
CA ALA A 82 -4.52 0.89 -25.38
C ALA A 82 -5.12 -0.53 -25.40
N VAL A 83 -5.28 -1.17 -24.24
CA VAL A 83 -5.84 -2.54 -24.11
C VAL A 83 -7.21 -2.58 -23.42
N TRP A 84 -7.77 -1.42 -23.10
CA TRP A 84 -9.04 -1.27 -22.41
C TRP A 84 -9.80 -0.03 -22.95
N VAL A 85 -10.73 0.50 -22.17
CA VAL A 85 -11.42 1.76 -22.41
C VAL A 85 -10.44 2.92 -22.24
N ASP A 86 -10.33 3.76 -23.27
CA ASP A 86 -9.69 5.07 -23.19
C ASP A 86 -10.53 6.00 -22.30
N THR A 87 -10.09 6.17 -21.06
CA THR A 87 -10.77 7.00 -20.08
C THR A 87 -9.79 7.52 -19.03
N ILE A 88 -10.13 8.67 -18.46
CA ILE A 88 -9.46 9.27 -17.29
C ILE A 88 -10.35 9.23 -16.04
N ASN A 89 -11.55 8.63 -16.15
CA ASN A 89 -12.49 8.56 -15.04
C ASN A 89 -12.05 7.44 -14.06
N PRO A 90 -11.68 7.77 -12.81
CA PRO A 90 -11.16 6.79 -11.87
C PRO A 90 -12.18 5.69 -11.52
N LEU A 91 -13.49 5.97 -11.58
CA LEU A 91 -14.55 5.00 -11.32
C LEU A 91 -14.68 3.95 -12.43
N VAL A 92 -14.29 4.31 -13.66
CA VAL A 92 -14.24 3.38 -14.79
C VAL A 92 -12.89 2.66 -14.82
N LEU A 93 -11.78 3.41 -14.69
CA LEU A 93 -10.42 2.86 -14.70
C LEU A 93 -10.23 1.75 -13.65
N ARG A 94 -10.72 1.94 -12.42
CA ARG A 94 -10.56 0.95 -11.35
C ARG A 94 -11.19 -0.41 -11.65
N LYS A 95 -12.14 -0.49 -12.59
CA LYS A 95 -12.78 -1.74 -13.00
C LYS A 95 -11.85 -2.64 -13.80
N PHE A 96 -10.84 -2.07 -14.47
CA PHE A 96 -9.90 -2.86 -15.25
C PHE A 96 -9.09 -3.81 -14.36
N ARG A 97 -9.20 -5.13 -14.57
CA ARG A 97 -8.46 -6.13 -13.78
C ARG A 97 -7.16 -6.57 -14.46
N GLY A 98 -7.10 -6.51 -15.78
CA GLY A 98 -6.02 -7.07 -16.58
C GLY A 98 -6.54 -7.88 -17.76
N THR A 99 -5.60 -8.40 -18.56
CA THR A 99 -5.87 -9.28 -19.71
C THR A 99 -4.87 -10.44 -19.72
N ALA A 100 -5.03 -11.40 -20.62
CA ALA A 100 -4.08 -12.51 -20.74
C ALA A 100 -2.68 -12.05 -21.21
N GLU A 101 -2.61 -10.94 -21.94
CA GLU A 101 -1.40 -10.40 -22.56
C GLU A 101 -0.56 -9.58 -21.57
N ILE A 102 -1.20 -8.70 -20.81
CA ILE A 102 -0.51 -7.81 -19.86
C ILE A 102 -0.59 -8.31 -18.41
N GLY A 103 -1.23 -9.45 -18.19
CA GLY A 103 -1.44 -10.04 -16.88
C GLY A 103 -2.56 -9.35 -16.10
N TRP A 104 -2.64 -9.67 -14.82
CA TRP A 104 -3.70 -9.21 -13.90
C TRP A 104 -3.12 -8.40 -12.76
N LYS A 105 -3.81 -7.33 -12.37
CA LYS A 105 -3.38 -6.45 -11.30
C LYS A 105 -3.59 -7.08 -9.92
N VAL A 106 -2.71 -6.79 -8.98
CA VAL A 106 -2.94 -7.04 -7.55
C VAL A 106 -4.12 -6.17 -7.09
N ALA A 107 -4.95 -6.65 -6.16
CA ALA A 107 -6.06 -5.86 -5.60
C ALA A 107 -5.62 -4.71 -4.64
N TRP A 108 -4.43 -4.15 -4.88
CA TRP A 108 -3.86 -2.98 -4.22
C TRP A 108 -3.10 -2.09 -5.21
N SER A 109 -3.01 -0.80 -4.86
CA SER A 109 -1.98 0.09 -5.39
C SER A 109 -0.64 -0.12 -4.67
N ASP A 110 0.44 0.33 -5.30
CA ASP A 110 1.79 0.38 -4.74
C ASP A 110 1.83 1.06 -3.35
N ARG A 111 1.11 2.17 -3.13
CA ARG A 111 0.98 2.84 -1.82
C ARG A 111 0.38 1.92 -0.75
N MET A 112 -0.64 1.14 -1.11
CA MET A 112 -1.29 0.26 -0.14
C MET A 112 -0.39 -0.93 0.20
N ILE A 113 0.31 -1.47 -0.80
CA ILE A 113 1.32 -2.51 -0.59
C ILE A 113 2.42 -1.98 0.34
N SER A 114 2.96 -0.79 0.08
CA SER A 114 4.05 -0.21 0.89
C SER A 114 3.59 0.16 2.30
N PHE A 115 2.39 0.72 2.46
CA PHE A 115 1.86 1.12 3.77
C PHE A 115 1.49 -0.09 4.63
N TYR A 116 0.57 -0.94 4.17
CA TYR A 116 0.12 -2.11 4.95
C TYR A 116 1.23 -3.15 5.07
N GLY A 117 1.97 -3.41 3.98
CA GLY A 117 3.15 -4.28 4.02
C GLY A 117 4.26 -3.73 4.90
N GLY A 118 4.46 -2.41 4.90
CA GLY A 118 5.41 -1.72 5.77
C GLY A 118 5.06 -1.86 7.25
N ILE A 119 3.78 -1.80 7.62
CA ILE A 119 3.34 -2.08 9.00
C ILE A 119 3.67 -3.53 9.36
N TRP A 120 3.31 -4.49 8.50
CA TRP A 120 3.54 -5.90 8.78
C TRP A 120 5.03 -6.23 8.92
N LEU A 121 5.85 -5.77 7.97
CA LEU A 121 7.30 -5.96 8.00
C LEU A 121 7.94 -5.26 9.20
N SER A 122 7.56 -4.00 9.48
CA SER A 122 8.09 -3.28 10.64
C SER A 122 7.75 -3.98 11.94
N ALA A 123 6.56 -4.59 12.05
CA ALA A 123 6.16 -5.37 13.21
C ALA A 123 7.00 -6.64 13.38
N LEU A 124 7.27 -7.37 12.28
CA LEU A 124 8.15 -8.54 12.28
C LEU A 124 9.58 -8.20 12.70
N ILE A 125 10.09 -7.03 12.31
CA ILE A 125 11.41 -6.52 12.71
C ILE A 125 11.39 -6.02 14.16
N TRP A 126 10.35 -5.29 14.54
CA TRP A 126 10.20 -4.71 15.87
C TRP A 126 10.14 -5.79 16.94
N TYR A 127 9.40 -6.88 16.72
CA TYR A 127 9.20 -7.88 17.77
C TYR A 127 10.50 -8.44 18.35
N PRO A 128 11.46 -9.03 17.60
CA PRO A 128 12.73 -9.49 18.18
C PRO A 128 13.56 -8.36 18.81
N LEU A 129 13.42 -7.11 18.33
CA LEU A 129 14.16 -5.95 18.82
C LEU A 129 13.45 -5.19 19.96
N ARG A 130 12.22 -5.54 20.31
CA ARG A 130 11.34 -4.76 21.20
C ARG A 130 11.92 -4.47 22.59
N ARG A 131 12.83 -5.34 23.07
CA ARG A 131 13.51 -5.15 24.37
C ARG A 131 14.66 -4.15 24.31
N ARG A 132 15.10 -3.74 23.12
CA ARG A 132 16.23 -2.81 22.88
C ARG A 132 15.78 -1.46 22.34
N ILE A 133 14.60 -1.40 21.71
CA ILE A 133 14.05 -0.18 21.10
C ILE A 133 13.32 0.64 22.15
N LYS A 134 13.65 1.93 22.25
CA LYS A 134 12.91 2.90 23.08
C LYS A 134 11.62 3.35 22.38
N ASN A 135 10.64 3.75 23.17
CA ASN A 135 9.36 4.27 22.66
C ASN A 135 9.60 5.51 21.79
N LEU A 136 8.88 5.60 20.68
CA LEU A 136 8.98 6.71 19.76
C LEU A 136 8.28 7.95 20.34
N HIS A 137 8.94 9.11 20.31
CA HIS A 137 8.32 10.35 20.73
C HIS A 137 7.17 10.73 19.76
N PRO A 138 6.01 11.24 20.23
CA PRO A 138 4.89 11.60 19.36
C PRO A 138 5.24 12.56 18.21
N LEU A 139 6.17 13.49 18.43
CA LEU A 139 6.65 14.38 17.36
C LEU A 139 7.40 13.63 16.25
N MET A 140 8.15 12.58 16.61
CA MET A 140 8.84 11.74 15.62
C MET A 140 7.85 10.87 14.84
N LEU A 141 6.76 10.43 15.48
CA LEU A 141 5.64 9.82 14.75
C LEU A 141 5.07 10.82 13.74
N GLY A 142 4.80 12.06 14.17
CA GLY A 142 4.34 13.13 13.27
C GLY A 142 5.27 13.33 12.07
N PHE A 143 6.59 13.33 12.30
CA PHE A 143 7.58 13.43 11.23
C PHE A 143 7.56 12.23 10.26
N LEU A 144 7.33 11.01 10.76
CA LEU A 144 7.22 9.82 9.91
C LEU A 144 5.90 9.73 9.14
N LEU A 145 4.83 10.32 9.66
CA LEU A 145 3.51 10.38 9.00
C LEU A 145 3.36 11.55 8.03
N LEU A 146 4.09 12.65 8.25
CA LEU A 146 3.99 13.84 7.41
C LEU A 146 4.24 13.55 5.91
N PRO A 147 5.26 12.76 5.51
CA PRO A 147 5.51 12.46 4.10
C PRO A 147 4.33 11.80 3.39
N ILE A 148 3.65 10.83 4.01
CA ILE A 148 2.50 10.17 3.39
C ILE A 148 1.29 11.09 3.31
N ALA A 149 1.13 12.01 4.28
CA ALA A 149 0.08 13.03 4.23
C ALA A 149 0.31 14.00 3.07
N VAL A 150 1.52 14.53 2.92
CA VAL A 150 1.86 15.42 1.80
C VAL A 150 1.73 14.71 0.45
N ASP A 151 2.25 13.49 0.32
CA ASP A 151 2.13 12.70 -0.90
C ASP A 151 0.67 12.39 -1.25
N GLY A 152 -0.14 12.01 -0.25
CA GLY A 152 -1.56 11.76 -0.39
C GLY A 152 -2.35 12.98 -0.85
N ILE A 153 -2.16 14.11 -0.17
CA ILE A 153 -2.87 15.36 -0.47
C ILE A 153 -2.49 15.90 -1.85
N THR A 154 -1.21 15.90 -2.20
CA THR A 154 -0.77 16.41 -3.50
C THR A 154 -1.21 15.53 -4.66
N HIS A 155 -1.27 14.19 -4.48
CA HIS A 155 -1.92 13.30 -5.44
C HIS A 155 -3.41 13.58 -5.56
N LEU A 156 -4.12 13.75 -4.44
CA LEU A 156 -5.55 14.08 -4.46
C LEU A 156 -5.82 15.36 -5.24
N VAL A 157 -5.08 16.44 -4.95
CA VAL A 157 -5.20 17.73 -5.65
C VAL A 157 -4.87 17.59 -7.14
N SER A 158 -3.83 16.82 -7.48
CA SER A 158 -3.48 16.55 -8.87
C SER A 158 -4.62 15.80 -9.60
N ASP A 159 -5.19 14.77 -8.97
CA ASP A 159 -6.23 13.92 -9.56
C ASP A 159 -7.58 14.65 -9.73
N MET A 160 -7.79 15.80 -9.08
CA MET A 160 -8.98 16.65 -9.30
C MET A 160 -9.06 17.22 -10.72
N ALA A 161 -7.93 17.32 -11.43
CA ALA A 161 -7.90 17.68 -12.85
C ALA A 161 -8.29 16.51 -13.78
N GLY A 162 -8.43 15.29 -13.23
CA GLY A 162 -8.57 14.03 -13.96
C GLY A 162 -7.31 13.17 -13.83
N ILE A 163 -7.47 11.84 -13.85
CA ILE A 163 -6.33 10.91 -13.83
C ILE A 163 -5.50 11.12 -15.09
N GLY A 164 -4.19 11.34 -14.92
CA GLY A 164 -3.28 11.64 -16.03
C GLY A 164 -3.29 13.10 -16.52
N MET A 165 -4.03 14.00 -15.85
CA MET A 165 -4.17 15.40 -16.30
C MET A 165 -3.56 16.42 -15.32
N GLY A 166 -3.27 16.02 -14.09
CA GLY A 166 -2.80 16.92 -13.04
C GLY A 166 -1.29 17.20 -13.09
N PHE A 167 -0.84 18.15 -12.27
CA PHE A 167 0.55 18.60 -12.23
C PHE A 167 1.55 17.50 -11.83
N ARG A 168 1.09 16.47 -11.10
CA ARG A 168 1.92 15.32 -10.77
C ARG A 168 2.04 14.32 -11.91
N ASP A 169 1.17 14.34 -12.93
CA ASP A 169 1.33 13.43 -14.06
C ASP A 169 2.59 13.78 -14.86
N THR A 170 2.85 15.07 -15.09
CA THR A 170 4.03 15.51 -15.83
C THR A 170 5.25 15.80 -14.96
N ASN A 171 5.03 16.15 -13.68
CA ASN A 171 6.05 16.63 -12.74
C ASN A 171 7.00 17.70 -13.33
N LEU A 172 6.48 18.60 -14.19
CA LEU A 172 7.29 19.68 -14.78
C LEU A 172 7.97 20.56 -13.73
N TRP A 173 7.32 20.76 -12.58
CA TRP A 173 7.88 21.48 -11.44
C TRP A 173 9.17 20.81 -10.93
N LEU A 174 9.20 19.47 -10.87
CA LEU A 174 10.35 18.70 -10.42
C LEU A 174 11.43 18.67 -11.49
N ALA A 175 11.03 18.54 -12.76
CA ALA A 175 11.96 18.58 -13.89
C ALA A 175 12.70 19.93 -13.93
N ALA A 176 11.99 21.04 -13.74
CA ALA A 176 12.60 22.37 -13.63
C ALA A 176 13.54 22.49 -12.43
N LEU A 177 13.10 22.04 -11.25
CA LEU A 177 13.90 22.07 -10.01
C LEU A 177 15.20 21.26 -10.13
N THR A 178 15.16 20.14 -10.83
CA THR A 178 16.30 19.23 -11.00
C THR A 178 17.08 19.50 -12.28
N ASN A 179 16.77 20.57 -13.01
CA ASN A 179 17.35 20.90 -14.31
C ASN A 179 17.39 19.70 -15.27
N HIS A 180 16.29 18.93 -15.31
CA HIS A 180 16.13 17.74 -16.15
C HIS A 180 17.24 16.69 -15.98
N ALA A 181 17.80 16.54 -14.78
CA ALA A 181 18.89 15.60 -14.53
C ALA A 181 18.52 14.10 -14.70
N PHE A 182 17.24 13.74 -14.69
CA PHE A 182 16.76 12.36 -14.79
C PHE A 182 16.09 12.06 -16.14
N SER A 183 15.81 10.78 -16.42
CA SER A 183 15.09 10.40 -17.63
C SER A 183 13.65 10.93 -17.62
N SER A 184 13.06 11.10 -18.80
CA SER A 184 11.65 11.52 -18.93
C SER A 184 10.68 10.59 -18.20
N THR A 185 10.96 9.28 -18.20
CA THR A 185 10.17 8.26 -17.51
C THR A 185 10.24 8.34 -15.99
N PHE A 186 11.25 9.03 -15.43
CA PHE A 186 11.28 9.32 -14.00
C PHE A 186 10.26 10.40 -13.63
N TYR A 187 10.12 11.43 -14.46
CA TYR A 187 9.19 12.54 -14.15
C TYR A 187 7.75 12.19 -14.49
N ILE A 188 7.50 11.48 -15.58
CA ILE A 188 6.15 11.33 -16.14
C ILE A 188 5.44 10.09 -15.59
N GLY A 189 4.18 10.28 -15.21
CA GLY A 189 3.19 9.24 -14.93
C GLY A 189 3.36 8.53 -13.59
N ASP A 190 2.66 7.41 -13.48
CA ASP A 190 2.51 6.66 -12.24
C ASP A 190 3.20 5.28 -12.25
N ALA A 191 3.78 4.87 -13.38
CA ALA A 191 4.40 3.56 -13.53
C ALA A 191 5.60 3.37 -12.57
N LEU A 192 5.93 2.10 -12.28
CA LEU A 192 7.06 1.75 -11.43
C LEU A 192 8.36 2.38 -11.96
N GLY A 193 9.08 3.05 -11.07
CA GLY A 193 10.31 3.78 -11.41
C GLY A 193 10.09 5.29 -11.61
N SER A 194 8.85 5.75 -11.76
CA SER A 194 8.54 7.18 -11.74
C SER A 194 8.67 7.78 -10.34
N PHE A 195 8.86 9.09 -10.28
CA PHE A 195 8.87 9.87 -9.04
C PHE A 195 7.63 9.62 -8.21
N ASN A 196 6.45 9.59 -8.83
CA ASN A 196 5.20 9.34 -8.14
C ASN A 196 5.17 7.94 -7.50
N SER A 197 5.61 6.90 -8.21
CA SER A 197 5.68 5.56 -7.63
C SER A 197 6.66 5.50 -6.46
N TRP A 198 7.84 6.12 -6.59
CA TRP A 198 8.80 6.21 -5.49
C TRP A 198 8.24 6.92 -4.26
N MET A 199 7.54 8.04 -4.44
CA MET A 199 6.92 8.74 -3.32
C MET A 199 5.87 7.90 -2.63
N ARG A 200 5.00 7.20 -3.38
CA ARG A 200 4.00 6.29 -2.81
C ARG A 200 4.62 5.14 -2.03
N ILE A 201 5.72 4.56 -2.53
CA ILE A 201 6.42 3.45 -1.86
C ILE A 201 7.10 3.94 -0.58
N LEU A 202 7.99 4.94 -0.69
CA LEU A 202 8.82 5.39 0.44
C LEU A 202 7.98 5.99 1.57
N THR A 203 6.99 6.81 1.24
CA THR A 203 6.14 7.46 2.25
C THR A 203 5.26 6.44 2.97
N GLY A 204 4.76 5.42 2.26
CA GLY A 204 4.03 4.28 2.84
C GLY A 204 4.89 3.50 3.84
N LEU A 205 6.14 3.20 3.48
CA LEU A 205 7.07 2.49 4.37
C LEU A 205 7.39 3.30 5.63
N PHE A 206 7.65 4.61 5.51
CA PHE A 206 7.89 5.46 6.68
C PHE A 206 6.69 5.52 7.63
N ALA A 207 5.49 5.66 7.07
CA ALA A 207 4.29 5.68 7.87
C ALA A 207 4.05 4.34 8.58
N GLY A 208 4.28 3.21 7.90
CA GLY A 208 4.16 1.89 8.50
C GLY A 208 5.17 1.65 9.62
N LEU A 209 6.43 2.08 9.42
CA LEU A 209 7.47 2.06 10.45
C LEU A 209 7.07 2.91 11.67
N GLY A 210 6.63 4.15 11.43
CA GLY A 210 6.23 5.07 12.49
C GLY A 210 5.09 4.53 13.34
N ILE A 211 4.05 3.97 12.70
CA ILE A 211 2.90 3.38 13.39
C ILE A 211 3.34 2.22 14.29
N VAL A 212 4.16 1.30 13.78
CA VAL A 212 4.62 0.17 14.59
C VAL A 212 5.50 0.63 15.74
N TRP A 213 6.52 1.45 15.44
CA TRP A 213 7.46 1.91 16.46
C TRP A 213 6.76 2.71 17.57
N PHE A 214 5.73 3.48 17.24
CA PHE A 214 4.93 4.18 18.22
C PHE A 214 3.96 3.26 18.98
N ALA A 215 3.06 2.55 18.28
CA ALA A 215 1.91 1.90 18.90
C ALA A 215 2.23 0.53 19.54
N PHE A 216 3.13 -0.26 18.95
CA PHE A 216 3.35 -1.64 19.41
C PHE A 216 3.94 -1.76 20.82
N PRO A 217 4.83 -0.86 21.27
CA PRO A 217 5.25 -0.84 22.68
C PRO A 217 4.05 -0.70 23.63
N TYR A 218 3.15 0.25 23.41
CA TYR A 218 1.97 0.46 24.24
C TYR A 218 0.99 -0.73 24.20
N ILE A 219 0.78 -1.32 23.02
CA ILE A 219 -0.04 -2.53 22.87
C ILE A 219 0.57 -3.68 23.67
N SER A 220 1.89 -3.87 23.58
CA SER A 220 2.58 -4.94 24.28
C SER A 220 2.59 -4.77 25.79
N GLU A 221 2.71 -3.54 26.29
CA GLU A 221 2.57 -3.24 27.73
C GLU A 221 1.13 -3.56 28.17
N THR A 222 0.14 -3.00 27.49
CA THR A 222 -1.28 -3.15 27.86
C THR A 222 -1.80 -4.59 27.80
N ILE A 223 -1.33 -5.40 26.84
CA ILE A 223 -1.78 -6.79 26.69
C ILE A 223 -1.09 -7.74 27.67
N LEU A 224 0.14 -7.42 28.09
CA LEU A 224 0.93 -8.29 28.97
C LEU A 224 0.82 -7.94 30.46
N ASP A 225 0.30 -6.75 30.79
CA ASP A 225 -0.05 -6.30 32.15
C ASP A 225 -1.41 -6.83 32.65
#